data_AF-A0AAX2J668-F1
#
_entry.id   AF-A0AAX2J668-F1
#
_cell.length_a   1.000
_cell.length_b   1.000
_cell.length_c   1.000
_cell.angle_alpha   90.00
_cell.angle_beta   90.00
_cell.angle_gamma   90.00
#
_symmetry.space_group_name_H-M   'P 1'
#
loop_
_entity.id
_entity.type
_entity.pdbx_description
1 polymer ?
#
loop_
_entity_poly.entity_id
_entity_poly.type
_entity_poly.pdbx_seq_one_letter_code
_entity_poly.pdbx_strand_id
1 'polypeptide(L)'
;MNKLVLCALSMAITLNLTACATGGGYMTADLLGDKKTATFEEYKPLKVLPTQALDHMKALAGEYDVVNSWGNFTYGVKRVSFQLKDDKAYLLIYRGNNQIPTYKVEYSACLSNEDGNYLDIAKNLGKQSFQCHNFSSRESPYLIFGTTTDNTVVEKSIEEMVTSVVAAIFSVKPTVKVNQTPYVMKFKIWNDASAPVLALKKTKP
;
A
#
# COMPACT_ATOMS: atom_id res chain seq x y z
N MET A 1 -8.15 -48.65 14.33
CA MET A 1 -7.68 -47.76 13.25
C MET A 1 -8.71 -46.65 13.01
N ASN A 2 -8.49 -45.37 13.26
CA ASN A 2 -7.84 -44.70 14.39
C ASN A 2 -8.57 -43.35 14.56
N LYS A 3 -9.48 -43.25 15.55
CA LYS A 3 -10.08 -41.97 15.99
C LYS A 3 -9.04 -40.97 16.53
N LEU A 4 -7.81 -41.42 16.79
CA LEU A 4 -6.68 -40.59 17.20
C LEU A 4 -6.12 -39.67 16.10
N VAL A 5 -6.31 -40.00 14.80
CA VAL A 5 -5.73 -39.18 13.71
C VAL A 5 -6.53 -37.89 13.51
N LEU A 6 -7.81 -37.88 13.86
CA LEU A 6 -8.68 -36.71 13.69
C LEU A 6 -8.43 -35.62 14.76
N CYS A 7 -8.09 -36.01 16.00
CA CYS A 7 -7.73 -35.05 17.07
C CYS A 7 -6.35 -34.40 16.85
N ALA A 8 -5.41 -35.13 16.25
CA ALA A 8 -4.09 -34.58 15.91
C ALA A 8 -4.18 -33.51 14.80
N LEU A 9 -5.10 -33.69 13.83
CA LEU A 9 -5.34 -32.69 12.79
C LEU A 9 -6.01 -31.42 13.35
N SER A 10 -6.93 -31.54 14.32
CA SER A 10 -7.56 -30.36 14.95
C SER A 10 -6.59 -29.57 15.85
N MET A 11 -5.64 -30.24 16.52
CA MET A 11 -4.65 -29.56 17.36
C MET A 11 -3.53 -28.88 16.56
N ALA A 12 -3.18 -29.40 15.38
CA ALA A 12 -2.24 -28.74 14.47
C ALA A 12 -2.79 -27.45 13.85
N ILE A 13 -4.12 -27.34 13.71
CA ILE A 13 -4.79 -26.12 13.24
C ILE A 13 -4.84 -25.06 14.35
N THR A 14 -5.00 -25.46 15.61
CA THR A 14 -5.04 -24.51 16.74
C THR A 14 -3.66 -23.96 17.14
N LEU A 15 -2.57 -24.70 16.91
CA LEU A 15 -1.21 -24.25 17.25
C LEU A 15 -0.54 -23.39 16.16
N ASN A 16 -1.11 -23.32 14.95
CA ASN A 16 -0.65 -22.40 13.90
C ASN A 16 -1.41 -21.06 13.86
N LEU A 17 -2.50 -20.93 14.63
CA LEU A 17 -3.23 -19.65 14.76
C LEU A 17 -2.53 -18.66 15.70
N THR A 18 -1.65 -19.12 16.59
CA THR A 18 -0.87 -18.25 17.48
C THR A 18 0.34 -17.62 16.79
N ALA A 19 0.80 -18.15 15.66
CA ALA A 19 1.82 -17.52 14.82
C ALA A 19 1.26 -16.35 13.98
N CYS A 20 -0.07 -16.16 13.93
CA CYS A 20 -0.69 -14.96 13.35
C CYS A 20 -0.78 -13.78 14.34
N ALA A 21 -0.44 -13.98 15.62
CA ALA A 21 -0.55 -12.94 16.65
C ALA A 21 0.68 -12.01 16.74
N THR A 22 1.75 -12.28 15.99
CA THR A 22 2.89 -11.36 15.87
C THR A 22 2.69 -10.30 14.77
N GLY A 23 1.59 -10.36 14.01
CA GLY A 23 1.23 -9.43 12.94
C GLY A 23 0.42 -8.21 13.44
N GLY A 24 0.87 -7.56 14.51
CA GLY A 24 0.10 -6.54 15.24
C GLY A 24 0.43 -5.08 14.93
N GLY A 25 1.36 -4.80 14.01
CA GLY A 25 1.86 -3.42 13.80
C GLY A 25 0.74 -2.43 13.50
N TYR A 26 -0.13 -2.79 12.55
CA TYR A 26 -1.30 -1.99 12.18
C TYR A 26 -2.36 -1.90 13.29
N MET A 27 -2.59 -2.98 14.06
CA MET A 27 -3.54 -3.01 15.17
C MET A 27 -3.13 -2.07 16.32
N THR A 28 -1.82 -1.91 16.54
CA THR A 28 -1.29 -0.96 17.54
C THR A 28 -1.55 0.49 17.15
N ALA A 29 -1.53 0.81 15.86
CA ALA A 29 -1.86 2.16 15.37
C ALA A 29 -3.37 2.45 15.40
N ASP A 30 -4.21 1.43 15.20
CA ASP A 30 -5.66 1.51 15.49
C ASP A 30 -5.93 1.88 16.95
N LEU A 31 -5.12 1.35 17.88
CA LEU A 31 -5.23 1.62 19.32
C LEU A 31 -4.73 3.01 19.74
N LEU A 32 -3.87 3.66 18.93
CA LEU A 32 -3.38 5.03 19.21
C LEU A 32 -4.42 6.12 18.91
N GLY A 33 -5.51 5.78 18.20
CA GLY A 33 -6.71 6.59 18.02
C GLY A 33 -6.56 7.85 17.15
N ASP A 34 -7.68 8.50 16.85
CA ASP A 34 -7.82 9.65 15.92
C ASP A 34 -7.05 10.94 16.30
N LYS A 35 -6.19 10.88 17.33
CA LYS A 35 -5.52 12.05 17.92
C LYS A 35 -4.02 12.11 17.65
N LYS A 36 -3.41 11.04 17.14
CA LYS A 36 -1.96 10.99 16.86
C LYS A 36 -1.67 10.39 15.49
N THR A 37 -0.61 10.89 14.86
CA THR A 37 -0.07 10.33 13.63
C THR A 37 1.02 9.33 13.97
N ALA A 38 0.90 8.10 13.46
CA ALA A 38 2.00 7.14 13.47
C ALA A 38 2.97 7.48 12.34
N THR A 39 4.24 7.72 12.68
CA THR A 39 5.24 8.20 11.72
C THR A 39 6.31 7.14 11.45
N PHE A 40 6.59 6.91 10.15
CA PHE A 40 7.65 6.04 9.66
C PHE A 40 8.72 6.91 9.00
N GLU A 41 9.59 7.47 9.83
CA GLU A 41 10.61 8.42 9.38
C GLU A 41 11.84 7.74 8.81
N GLU A 42 12.53 8.46 7.94
CA GLU A 42 13.87 8.12 7.52
C GLU A 42 14.79 9.34 7.63
N TYR A 43 16.00 9.13 8.16
CA TYR A 43 16.98 10.19 8.39
C TYR A 43 17.83 10.51 7.15
N LYS A 44 17.55 9.89 5.99
CA LYS A 44 18.32 10.06 4.76
C LYS A 44 17.59 11.00 3.79
N PRO A 45 18.32 11.86 3.05
CA PRO A 45 17.74 12.64 1.95
C PRO A 45 17.14 11.73 0.87
N LEU A 46 16.12 12.22 0.18
CA LEU A 46 15.48 11.53 -0.92
C LEU A 46 16.44 11.33 -2.09
N LYS A 47 16.69 10.07 -2.42
CA LYS A 47 17.40 9.67 -3.62
C LYS A 47 16.41 9.48 -4.77
N VAL A 48 16.44 10.37 -5.76
CA VAL A 48 15.57 10.28 -6.95
C VAL A 48 16.35 9.72 -8.14
N LEU A 49 15.85 8.66 -8.75
CA LEU A 49 16.50 7.98 -9.89
C LEU A 49 15.45 7.49 -10.89
N PRO A 50 15.39 7.90 -12.17
CA PRO A 50 16.11 8.97 -12.86
C PRO A 50 15.45 10.36 -12.68
N THR A 51 16.05 11.43 -13.25
CA THR A 51 15.66 12.84 -13.10
C THR A 51 14.17 13.13 -13.37
N GLN A 52 13.57 12.43 -14.34
CA GLN A 52 12.14 12.58 -14.66
C GLN A 52 11.20 12.15 -13.52
N ALA A 53 11.66 11.30 -12.61
CA ALA A 53 10.87 10.89 -11.45
C ALA A 53 10.51 12.09 -10.57
N LEU A 54 11.42 13.05 -10.42
CA LEU A 54 11.14 14.25 -9.63
C LEU A 54 10.00 15.08 -10.25
N ASP A 55 9.99 15.23 -11.58
CA ASP A 55 8.95 15.99 -12.28
C ASP A 55 7.60 15.28 -12.23
N HIS A 56 7.59 13.95 -12.39
CA HIS A 56 6.38 13.13 -12.20
C HIS A 56 5.85 13.25 -10.77
N MET A 57 6.73 13.17 -9.78
CA MET A 57 6.37 13.33 -8.37
C MET A 57 5.81 14.72 -8.08
N LYS A 58 6.42 15.79 -8.63
CA LYS A 58 5.89 17.17 -8.51
C LYS A 58 4.52 17.31 -9.13
N ALA A 59 4.28 16.75 -10.33
CA ALA A 59 2.97 16.78 -10.98
C ALA A 59 1.88 16.07 -10.16
N LEU A 60 2.28 15.00 -9.47
CA LEU A 60 1.40 14.17 -8.64
C LEU A 60 1.34 14.60 -7.17
N ALA A 61 2.09 15.61 -6.74
CA ALA A 61 1.93 16.19 -5.41
C ALA A 61 0.51 16.75 -5.23
N GLY A 62 -0.04 16.60 -4.02
CA GLY A 62 -1.35 17.14 -3.65
C GLY A 62 -2.18 16.26 -2.74
N GLU A 63 -3.44 16.63 -2.54
CA GLU A 63 -4.45 15.88 -1.79
C GLU A 63 -5.39 15.13 -2.74
N TYR A 64 -5.79 13.92 -2.34
CA TYR A 64 -6.63 13.03 -3.13
C TYR A 64 -7.68 12.34 -2.27
N ASP A 65 -8.92 12.34 -2.75
CA ASP A 65 -10.00 11.53 -2.19
C ASP A 65 -10.02 10.13 -2.83
N VAL A 66 -10.32 9.13 -2.01
CA VAL A 66 -10.49 7.75 -2.46
C VAL A 66 -11.89 7.57 -3.03
N VAL A 67 -11.98 7.32 -4.33
CA VAL A 67 -13.25 7.05 -5.03
C VAL A 67 -13.62 5.57 -4.95
N ASN A 68 -12.63 4.70 -5.12
CA ASN A 68 -12.79 3.25 -4.97
C ASN A 68 -11.50 2.65 -4.39
N SER A 69 -11.59 1.48 -3.76
CA SER A 69 -10.44 0.83 -3.16
C SER A 69 -10.58 -0.69 -3.07
N TRP A 70 -9.45 -1.39 -3.14
CA TRP A 70 -9.34 -2.83 -2.95
C TRP A 70 -8.20 -3.12 -1.97
N GLY A 71 -8.32 -4.09 -1.06
CA GLY A 71 -7.26 -4.33 -0.08
C GLY A 71 -7.22 -3.28 1.04
N ASN A 72 -8.28 -2.48 1.19
CA ASN A 72 -8.35 -1.30 2.07
C ASN A 72 -9.06 -1.59 3.40
N PHE A 73 -9.35 -2.84 3.74
CA PHE A 73 -9.98 -3.19 5.01
C PHE A 73 -9.12 -2.79 6.21
N THR A 74 -7.82 -3.11 6.17
CA THR A 74 -6.87 -2.82 7.24
C THR A 74 -6.67 -1.32 7.48
N TYR A 75 -6.62 -0.52 6.42
CA TYR A 75 -6.30 0.90 6.53
C TYR A 75 -7.53 1.81 6.53
N GLY A 76 -8.68 1.41 5.98
CA GLY A 76 -9.88 2.25 5.93
C GLY A 76 -9.64 3.64 5.31
N VAL A 77 -8.75 3.74 4.32
CA VAL A 77 -8.31 5.01 3.75
C VAL A 77 -9.46 5.68 3.01
N LYS A 78 -9.68 6.96 3.31
CA LYS A 78 -10.65 7.82 2.61
C LYS A 78 -9.99 8.97 1.86
N ARG A 79 -8.81 9.40 2.32
CA ARG A 79 -8.04 10.48 1.71
C ARG A 79 -6.56 10.24 1.92
N VAL A 80 -5.76 10.69 0.95
CA VAL A 80 -4.30 10.68 1.03
C VAL A 80 -3.74 12.04 0.62
N SER A 81 -2.56 12.38 1.11
CA SER A 81 -1.78 13.52 0.61
C SER A 81 -0.37 13.06 0.29
N PHE A 82 0.05 13.26 -0.96
CA PHE A 82 1.42 13.02 -1.38
C PHE A 82 2.15 14.35 -1.44
N GLN A 83 3.28 14.46 -0.74
CA GLN A 83 4.02 15.70 -0.60
C GLN A 83 5.50 15.52 -0.89
N LEU A 84 6.10 16.55 -1.48
CA LEU A 84 7.53 16.72 -1.62
C LEU A 84 7.94 17.93 -0.79
N LYS A 85 8.74 17.73 0.25
CA LYS A 85 9.20 18.81 1.12
C LYS A 85 10.56 18.46 1.72
N ASP A 86 11.44 19.44 1.88
CA ASP A 86 12.72 19.29 2.59
C ASP A 86 13.57 18.09 2.11
N ASP A 87 13.65 17.90 0.78
CA ASP A 87 14.30 16.74 0.14
C ASP A 87 13.77 15.39 0.64
N LYS A 88 12.47 15.31 0.95
CA LYS A 88 11.77 14.09 1.33
C LYS A 88 10.46 13.96 0.56
N ALA A 89 10.06 12.71 0.33
CA ALA A 89 8.74 12.35 -0.17
C ALA A 89 7.90 11.78 0.97
N TYR A 90 6.70 12.31 1.15
CA TYR A 90 5.78 11.91 2.21
C TYR A 90 4.47 11.39 1.65
N LEU A 91 3.95 10.34 2.28
CA LEU A 91 2.55 9.94 2.16
C LEU A 91 1.87 10.14 3.50
N LEU A 92 0.86 11.01 3.51
CA LEU A 92 -0.06 11.19 4.63
C LEU A 92 -1.34 10.43 4.33
N ILE A 93 -1.80 9.62 5.28
CA ILE A 93 -2.97 8.74 5.10
C ILE A 93 -4.03 9.10 6.12
N TYR A 94 -5.24 9.37 5.63
CA TYR A 94 -6.38 9.76 6.44
C TYR A 94 -7.44 8.67 6.41
N ARG A 95 -7.84 8.23 7.60
CA ARG A 95 -8.90 7.25 7.81
C ARG A 95 -10.21 7.94 8.10
N GLY A 96 -11.31 7.37 7.62
CA GLY A 96 -12.64 7.95 7.84
C GLY A 96 -12.70 9.43 7.44
N ASN A 97 -13.27 10.27 8.31
CA ASN A 97 -13.36 11.72 8.12
C ASN A 97 -12.33 12.50 8.94
N ASN A 98 -11.22 11.85 9.33
CA ASN A 98 -10.24 12.45 10.22
C ASN A 98 -9.55 13.64 9.54
N GLN A 99 -9.37 14.73 10.30
CA GLN A 99 -8.61 15.90 9.85
C GLN A 99 -7.10 15.72 10.04
N ILE A 100 -6.70 14.89 11.00
CA ILE A 100 -5.30 14.54 11.29
C ILE A 100 -4.96 13.24 10.56
N PRO A 101 -3.80 13.13 9.89
CA PRO A 101 -3.41 11.89 9.24
C PRO A 101 -3.14 10.81 10.29
N THR A 102 -3.65 9.60 10.05
CA THR A 102 -3.38 8.44 10.90
C THR A 102 -1.95 7.95 10.71
N TYR A 103 -1.46 7.98 9.47
CA TYR A 103 -0.09 7.56 9.14
C TYR A 103 0.64 8.65 8.36
N LYS A 104 1.93 8.84 8.68
CA LYS A 104 2.89 9.63 7.90
C LYS A 104 4.05 8.70 7.54
N VAL A 105 4.28 8.48 6.26
CA VAL A 105 5.36 7.63 5.75
C VAL A 105 6.36 8.51 5.00
N GLU A 106 7.63 8.45 5.38
CA GLU A 106 8.73 9.10 4.65
C GLU A 106 9.41 8.07 3.75
N TYR A 107 9.73 8.45 2.51
CA TYR A 107 10.45 7.59 1.56
C TYR A 107 11.84 8.16 1.25
N SER A 108 12.84 7.29 1.12
CA SER A 108 14.24 7.65 0.85
C SER A 108 14.69 7.39 -0.57
N ALA A 109 13.96 6.61 -1.35
CA ALA A 109 14.30 6.36 -2.74
C ALA A 109 13.04 6.34 -3.59
N CYS A 110 13.04 7.08 -4.70
CA CYS A 110 11.96 7.04 -5.66
C CYS A 110 12.50 6.86 -7.08
N LEU A 111 11.77 6.06 -7.85
CA LEU A 111 12.10 5.72 -9.22
C LEU A 111 10.93 5.85 -10.18
N SER A 112 11.19 6.50 -11.32
CA SER A 112 10.25 6.53 -12.44
C SER A 112 10.42 5.26 -13.25
N ASN A 113 9.32 4.72 -13.76
CA ASN A 113 9.34 3.67 -14.75
C ASN A 113 8.55 4.17 -15.96
N GLU A 114 9.27 4.47 -17.04
CA GLU A 114 8.67 5.06 -18.25
C GLU A 114 7.72 4.10 -18.96
N ASP A 115 7.91 2.79 -18.80
CA ASP A 115 7.02 1.76 -19.33
C ASP A 115 5.76 1.56 -18.46
N GLY A 116 5.66 2.26 -17.31
CA GLY A 116 4.54 2.15 -16.38
C GLY A 116 4.36 0.74 -15.79
N ASN A 117 5.41 -0.10 -15.88
CA ASN A 117 5.40 -1.52 -15.56
C ASN A 117 6.30 -1.83 -14.36
N TYR A 118 5.76 -1.72 -13.16
CA TYR A 118 6.50 -2.10 -11.96
C TYR A 118 6.45 -3.61 -11.82
N LEU A 119 7.65 -4.23 -11.74
CA LEU A 119 7.98 -5.66 -11.93
C LEU A 119 6.87 -6.67 -11.60
N ASP A 120 6.05 -6.43 -10.59
CA ASP A 120 4.94 -7.30 -10.23
C ASP A 120 3.70 -6.59 -9.66
N ILE A 121 3.63 -5.26 -9.67
CA ILE A 121 2.70 -4.55 -8.77
C ILE A 121 1.62 -3.76 -9.53
N ALA A 122 1.99 -3.15 -10.65
CA ALA A 122 1.09 -2.41 -11.53
C ALA A 122 1.60 -2.47 -12.97
N LYS A 123 0.68 -2.59 -13.93
CA LYS A 123 0.94 -2.64 -15.37
C LYS A 123 0.15 -1.57 -16.11
N ASN A 124 0.73 -1.06 -17.20
CA ASN A 124 0.12 -0.06 -18.08
C ASN A 124 -0.31 1.22 -17.34
N LEU A 125 0.49 1.68 -16.37
CA LEU A 125 0.32 3.02 -15.83
C LEU A 125 0.68 4.07 -16.89
N GLY A 126 0.12 5.26 -16.75
CA GLY A 126 0.47 6.39 -17.59
C GLY A 126 1.92 6.81 -17.37
N LYS A 127 2.46 7.57 -18.33
CA LYS A 127 3.87 8.02 -18.34
C LYS A 127 4.27 8.73 -17.04
N GLN A 128 3.33 9.45 -16.43
CA GLN A 128 3.50 10.04 -15.10
C GLN A 128 3.23 8.99 -14.03
N SER A 129 4.24 8.16 -13.74
CA SER A 129 4.20 7.21 -12.62
C SER A 129 5.58 7.10 -11.95
N PHE A 130 5.56 6.80 -10.66
CA PHE A 130 6.77 6.55 -9.87
C PHE A 130 6.51 5.50 -8.78
N GLN A 131 7.58 4.88 -8.30
CA GLN A 131 7.61 4.00 -7.15
C GLN A 131 8.58 4.55 -6.11
N CYS A 132 8.17 4.60 -4.85
CA CYS A 132 9.00 5.01 -3.73
C CYS A 132 9.16 3.89 -2.71
N HIS A 133 10.30 3.89 -2.03
CA HIS A 133 10.68 2.95 -0.98
C HIS A 133 11.30 3.67 0.21
N ASN A 134 11.05 3.13 1.39
CA ASN A 134 11.81 3.40 2.59
C ASN A 134 12.52 2.10 2.95
N PHE A 135 13.84 2.09 2.79
CA PHE A 135 14.66 0.89 3.03
C PHE A 135 15.18 0.80 4.47
N SER A 136 15.02 1.86 5.27
CA SER A 136 15.55 1.91 6.63
C SER A 136 14.54 1.47 7.69
N SER A 137 13.25 1.44 7.38
CA SER A 137 12.23 0.83 8.23
C SER A 137 12.27 -0.69 8.14
N ARG A 138 12.12 -1.38 9.28
CA ARG A 138 11.96 -2.84 9.34
C ARG A 138 10.77 -3.33 8.48
N GLU A 139 9.78 -2.47 8.31
CA GLU A 139 8.58 -2.76 7.53
C GLU A 139 8.76 -2.54 6.01
N SER A 140 9.89 -1.98 5.58
CA SER A 140 10.21 -1.67 4.18
C SER A 140 9.05 -1.04 3.37
N PRO A 141 8.42 0.05 3.84
CA PRO A 141 7.23 0.57 3.21
C PRO A 141 7.50 1.04 1.79
N TYR A 142 6.50 0.87 0.92
CA TYR A 142 6.56 1.31 -0.46
C TYR A 142 5.29 2.01 -0.90
N LEU A 143 5.42 2.76 -1.99
CA LEU A 143 4.35 3.46 -2.69
C LEU A 143 4.56 3.31 -4.18
N ILE A 144 3.50 3.05 -4.93
CA ILE A 144 3.43 3.22 -6.39
C ILE A 144 2.32 4.20 -6.64
N PHE A 145 2.62 5.27 -7.36
CA PHE A 145 1.65 6.30 -7.66
C PHE A 145 1.77 6.73 -9.13
N GLY A 146 0.65 6.84 -9.81
CA GLY A 146 0.65 7.28 -11.19
C GLY A 146 -0.72 7.64 -11.73
N THR A 147 -0.69 8.06 -12.98
CA THR A 147 -1.89 8.27 -13.81
C THR A 147 -2.38 6.94 -14.40
N THR A 148 -3.67 6.82 -14.60
CA THR A 148 -4.27 5.64 -15.24
C THR A 148 -4.35 5.81 -16.76
N THR A 149 -4.33 4.69 -17.48
CA THR A 149 -4.69 4.55 -18.89
C THR A 149 -5.92 3.65 -19.02
N ASP A 150 -6.47 3.52 -20.23
CA ASP A 150 -7.60 2.62 -20.49
C ASP A 150 -7.31 1.15 -20.17
N ASN A 151 -6.04 0.78 -20.05
CA ASN A 151 -5.57 -0.59 -19.80
C ASN A 151 -4.82 -0.74 -18.47
N THR A 152 -4.89 0.24 -17.58
CA THR A 152 -4.24 0.14 -16.27
C THR A 152 -4.81 -1.02 -15.46
N VAL A 153 -3.90 -1.88 -15.01
CA VAL A 153 -4.20 -3.07 -14.22
C VAL A 153 -3.26 -3.12 -13.03
N VAL A 154 -3.81 -3.36 -11.84
CA VAL A 154 -3.04 -3.41 -10.59
C VAL A 154 -3.32 -4.73 -9.88
N GLU A 155 -2.28 -5.36 -9.34
CA GLU A 155 -2.44 -6.55 -8.49
C GLU A 155 -3.09 -6.11 -7.17
N LYS A 156 -4.24 -6.70 -6.80
CA LYS A 156 -4.88 -6.42 -5.52
C LYS A 156 -4.43 -7.41 -4.46
N SER A 157 -4.37 -6.94 -3.22
CA SER A 157 -4.13 -7.82 -2.07
C SER A 157 -5.33 -8.73 -1.84
N ILE A 158 -5.06 -9.95 -1.36
CA ILE A 158 -6.09 -10.94 -1.02
C ILE A 158 -6.41 -10.80 0.45
N GLU A 159 -7.64 -10.36 0.76
CA GLU A 159 -8.04 -10.00 2.13
C GLU A 159 -8.60 -11.20 2.93
N GLU A 160 -9.02 -12.30 2.29
CA GLU A 160 -9.65 -13.43 3.00
C GLU A 160 -8.70 -14.64 3.11
N MET A 161 -8.54 -15.16 4.33
CA MET A 161 -7.66 -16.29 4.66
C MET A 161 -7.93 -17.56 3.82
N VAL A 162 -9.19 -17.80 3.44
CA VAL A 162 -9.55 -18.96 2.60
C VAL A 162 -9.15 -18.72 1.13
N THR A 163 -9.38 -17.52 0.62
CA THR A 163 -8.99 -17.16 -0.76
C THR A 163 -7.48 -17.01 -0.93
N SER A 164 -6.75 -16.63 0.12
CA SER A 164 -5.29 -16.49 0.09
C SER A 164 -4.59 -17.84 0.03
N VAL A 165 -5.10 -18.88 0.70
CA VAL A 165 -4.60 -20.25 0.59
C VAL A 165 -4.83 -20.80 -0.83
N VAL A 166 -6.03 -20.60 -1.39
CA VAL A 166 -6.32 -21.03 -2.77
C VAL A 166 -5.45 -20.29 -3.78
N ALA A 167 -5.33 -18.97 -3.67
CA ALA A 167 -4.48 -18.18 -4.55
C ALA A 167 -2.99 -18.53 -4.42
N ALA A 168 -2.50 -18.83 -3.22
CA ALA A 168 -1.14 -19.30 -3.00
C ALA A 168 -0.89 -20.68 -3.65
N ILE A 169 -1.85 -21.60 -3.56
CA ILE A 169 -1.76 -22.92 -4.20
C ILE A 169 -1.75 -22.80 -5.73
N PHE A 170 -2.55 -21.91 -6.30
CA PHE A 170 -2.68 -21.76 -7.75
C PHE A 170 -1.83 -20.63 -8.36
N SER A 171 -0.97 -19.98 -7.57
CA SER A 171 -0.18 -18.81 -7.99
C SER A 171 -1.01 -17.70 -8.66
N VAL A 172 -2.29 -17.57 -8.27
CA VAL A 172 -3.20 -16.59 -8.85
C VAL A 172 -2.97 -15.26 -8.14
N LYS A 173 -2.42 -14.29 -8.87
CA LYS A 173 -2.33 -12.89 -8.44
C LYS A 173 -3.57 -12.15 -8.95
N PRO A 174 -4.64 -11.97 -8.15
CA PRO A 174 -5.83 -11.32 -8.64
C PRO A 174 -5.52 -9.87 -9.00
N THR A 175 -5.96 -9.47 -10.19
CA THR A 175 -5.78 -8.11 -10.67
C THR A 175 -7.12 -7.38 -10.76
N VAL A 176 -7.05 -6.05 -10.71
CA VAL A 176 -8.19 -5.17 -10.95
C VAL A 176 -7.84 -4.16 -12.02
N LYS A 177 -8.81 -3.91 -12.91
CA LYS A 177 -8.72 -2.83 -13.89
C LYS A 177 -9.07 -1.51 -13.18
N VAL A 178 -8.23 -0.50 -13.33
CA VAL A 178 -8.41 0.82 -12.69
C VAL A 178 -8.32 1.89 -13.78
N ASN A 179 -9.45 2.18 -14.42
CA ASN A 179 -9.54 3.16 -15.51
C ASN A 179 -10.65 4.20 -15.30
N GLN A 180 -11.42 4.09 -14.22
CA GLN A 180 -12.53 4.97 -13.89
C GLN A 180 -12.11 6.28 -13.20
N THR A 181 -10.86 6.40 -12.77
CA THR A 181 -10.31 7.61 -12.13
C THR A 181 -8.94 7.92 -12.69
N PRO A 182 -8.56 9.20 -12.87
CA PRO A 182 -7.31 9.58 -13.52
C PRO A 182 -6.04 9.19 -12.76
N TYR A 183 -6.15 8.86 -11.48
CA TYR A 183 -5.02 8.53 -10.62
C TYR A 183 -5.24 7.21 -9.89
N VAL A 184 -4.15 6.47 -9.69
CA VAL A 184 -4.16 5.22 -8.92
C VAL A 184 -2.92 5.15 -8.04
N MET A 185 -3.13 4.72 -6.79
CA MET A 185 -2.08 4.57 -5.81
C MET A 185 -2.13 3.17 -5.20
N LYS A 186 -0.99 2.53 -5.07
CA LYS A 186 -0.81 1.33 -4.25
C LYS A 186 0.28 1.58 -3.24
N PHE A 187 0.06 1.25 -1.98
CA PHE A 187 1.09 1.41 -0.96
C PHE A 187 1.06 0.24 0.02
N LYS A 188 2.15 0.06 0.75
CA LYS A 188 2.23 -0.87 1.88
C LYS A 188 3.04 -0.21 2.98
N ILE A 189 2.49 -0.21 4.19
CA ILE A 189 3.20 0.32 5.38
C ILE A 189 3.83 -0.82 6.18
N TRP A 190 3.04 -1.85 6.47
CA TRP A 190 3.40 -2.94 7.36
C TRP A 190 3.54 -4.24 6.58
N ASN A 191 4.54 -5.06 6.91
CA ASN A 191 4.80 -6.33 6.23
C ASN A 191 3.62 -7.31 6.35
N ASP A 192 2.94 -7.28 7.49
CA ASP A 192 1.81 -8.12 7.88
C ASP A 192 0.43 -7.59 7.42
N ALA A 193 0.37 -6.38 6.85
CA ALA A 193 -0.85 -5.79 6.32
C ALA A 193 -1.02 -6.01 4.82
N SER A 194 -2.26 -5.89 4.35
CA SER A 194 -2.55 -5.80 2.92
C SER A 194 -1.84 -4.60 2.29
N ALA A 195 -1.60 -4.63 0.98
CA ALA A 195 -1.21 -3.46 0.20
C ALA A 195 -2.44 -2.94 -0.56
N PRO A 196 -3.17 -1.93 -0.05
CA PRO A 196 -4.36 -1.43 -0.72
C PRO A 196 -4.04 -0.80 -2.08
N VAL A 197 -4.99 -0.94 -3.01
CA VAL A 197 -5.06 -0.19 -4.26
C VAL A 197 -6.16 0.84 -4.12
N LEU A 198 -5.85 2.10 -4.40
CA LEU A 198 -6.74 3.24 -4.30
C LEU A 198 -6.94 3.88 -5.68
N ALA A 199 -8.19 3.98 -6.11
CA ALA A 199 -8.62 4.80 -7.24
C ALA A 199 -8.88 6.22 -6.71
N LEU A 200 -8.19 7.22 -7.25
CA LEU A 200 -8.05 8.53 -6.64
C LEU A 200 -8.59 9.67 -7.50
N LYS A 201 -9.20 10.66 -6.85
CA LYS A 201 -9.56 11.96 -7.43
C LYS A 201 -8.78 13.06 -6.73
N LYS A 202 -8.01 13.84 -7.50
CA LYS A 202 -7.26 14.99 -6.95
C LYS A 202 -8.23 16.06 -6.46
N THR A 203 -8.02 16.55 -5.24
CA THR A 203 -8.84 17.60 -4.62
C THR A 203 -8.08 18.90 -4.42
N LYS A 204 -6.76 18.83 -4.21
CA LYS A 204 -5.88 20.00 -4.12
C LYS A 204 -4.51 19.72 -4.75
N PRO A 205 -3.84 20.73 -5.31
CA PRO A 205 -2.43 20.65 -5.69
C PRO A 205 -1.51 20.50 -4.48
#